data_AF-A0AAE0GS85-F1
#
_entry.id   AF-A0AAE0GS85-F1
#
_cell.length_a   1.000
_cell.length_b   1.000
_cell.length_c   1.000
_cell.angle_alpha   90.00
_cell.angle_beta   90.00
_cell.angle_gamma   90.00
#
_symmetry.space_group_name_H-M   'P 1'
#
loop_
_entity.id
_entity.type
_entity.pdbx_description
1 polymer ?
#
loop_
_entity_poly.entity_id
_entity_poly.type
_entity_poly.pdbx_seq_one_letter_code
_entity_poly.pdbx_strand_id
1 'polypeptide(L)'
;MATAITASVLPSEWLISQRLDKFLESLENLGVFTTQDFKEVYEDDLTEIGMPPLQRRRFLAAAEKIPEPPPVQRAGNSAKELLARVDHLATLPNATSEASYDAVAISTAAEEVVQAASSMSKLALDPKQWLEDYRLDLFQVNFEGLGVRDIVDFTEVLDQDLVAMAMPRIQIRRFRLHAADIPPAGGSSYRLDLYAAECAAAVETSLGCHEWLRCLRLLGFESKFTTLGVRELRDYREFKEEDLVAMGMPLLQRRRFLMSASIAVPHLPESAEAAIAQAQNKSVVCSTPPQWLEALRLVPWIPEFDALGTVEIVDFKEILRSDLEASGTATWSPVLFHNPVRGSAMLKLCDDAGVKERLRVEGVTSGVR
;
A
#
# COMPACT_ATOMS: atom_id res chain seq x y z
N MET A 1 19.26 -4.14 -45.16
CA MET A 1 18.33 -5.20 -44.71
C MET A 1 19.12 -6.17 -43.86
N ALA A 2 18.93 -6.15 -42.55
CA ALA A 2 19.60 -7.09 -41.64
C ALA A 2 18.93 -8.46 -41.79
N THR A 3 19.69 -9.46 -42.24
CA THR A 3 19.27 -10.86 -42.23
C THR A 3 19.18 -11.28 -40.78
N ALA A 4 17.97 -11.22 -40.21
CA ALA A 4 17.71 -11.76 -38.89
C ALA A 4 17.80 -13.28 -38.98
N ILE A 5 19.00 -13.81 -38.78
CA ILE A 5 19.18 -15.20 -38.38
C ILE A 5 18.58 -15.26 -36.98
N THR A 6 17.30 -15.57 -36.88
CA THR A 6 16.66 -15.94 -35.63
C THR A 6 17.27 -17.28 -35.22
N ALA A 7 18.41 -17.23 -34.53
CA ALA A 7 18.94 -18.40 -33.85
C ALA A 7 17.80 -18.97 -33.00
N SER A 8 17.49 -20.26 -33.16
CA SER A 8 16.46 -20.89 -32.33
C SER A 8 16.96 -20.87 -30.89
N VAL A 9 16.37 -20.01 -30.07
CA VAL A 9 16.65 -19.97 -28.64
C VAL A 9 16.27 -21.34 -28.07
N LEU A 10 17.18 -21.95 -27.28
CA LEU A 10 16.89 -23.23 -26.65
C LEU A 10 15.79 -23.06 -25.59
N PRO A 11 14.91 -24.06 -25.38
CA PRO A 11 13.87 -23.98 -24.35
C PRO A 11 14.41 -23.64 -22.96
N SER A 12 15.57 -24.20 -22.59
CA SER A 12 16.24 -23.92 -21.32
C SER A 12 16.69 -22.46 -21.18
N GLU A 13 17.32 -21.89 -22.21
CA GLU A 13 17.73 -20.48 -22.24
C GLU A 13 16.53 -19.54 -22.14
N TRP A 14 15.44 -19.88 -22.83
CA TRP A 14 14.18 -19.15 -22.76
C TRP A 14 13.60 -19.20 -21.35
N LEU A 15 13.51 -20.38 -20.73
CA LEU A 15 13.00 -20.51 -19.35
C LEU A 15 13.87 -19.80 -18.31
N ILE A 16 15.20 -19.83 -18.46
CA ILE A 16 16.13 -19.07 -17.61
C ILE A 16 15.83 -17.57 -17.72
N SER A 17 15.62 -17.06 -18.94
CA SER A 17 15.27 -15.65 -19.15
C SER A 17 13.96 -15.24 -18.45
N GLN A 18 13.04 -16.19 -18.28
CA GLN A 18 11.77 -15.97 -17.58
C GLN A 18 11.83 -16.33 -16.09
N ARG A 19 12.99 -16.78 -15.57
CA ARG A 19 13.17 -17.26 -14.18
C ARG A 19 12.31 -18.49 -13.85
N LEU A 20 12.09 -19.36 -14.84
CA LEU A 20 11.26 -20.58 -14.81
C LEU A 20 12.06 -21.87 -15.03
N ASP A 21 13.39 -21.79 -14.95
CA ASP A 21 14.36 -22.88 -15.14
C ASP A 21 14.02 -24.16 -14.34
N LYS A 22 13.49 -24.02 -13.12
CA LYS A 22 13.09 -25.15 -12.26
C LYS A 22 11.97 -26.04 -12.82
N PHE A 23 11.24 -25.59 -13.85
CA PHE A 23 10.16 -26.37 -14.46
C PHE A 23 10.55 -27.03 -15.77
N LEU A 24 11.82 -26.92 -16.19
CA LEU A 24 12.29 -27.49 -17.46
C LEU A 24 11.95 -28.98 -17.55
N GLU A 25 12.32 -29.78 -16.55
CA GLU A 25 12.07 -31.23 -16.53
C GLU A 25 10.56 -31.55 -16.58
N SER A 26 9.73 -30.81 -15.86
CA SER A 26 8.28 -31.00 -15.88
C SER A 26 7.67 -30.67 -17.25
N LEU A 27 8.17 -29.63 -17.92
CA LEU A 27 7.72 -29.25 -19.26
C LEU A 27 8.20 -30.25 -20.32
N GLU A 28 9.43 -30.78 -20.19
CA GLU A 28 9.92 -31.87 -21.05
C GLU A 28 9.06 -33.13 -20.91
N ASN A 29 8.61 -33.45 -19.69
CA ASN A 29 7.68 -34.55 -19.43
C ASN A 29 6.29 -34.34 -20.05
N LEU A 30 5.87 -33.08 -20.25
CA LEU A 30 4.67 -32.71 -21.01
C LEU A 30 4.88 -32.78 -22.54
N GLY A 31 6.09 -33.09 -23.00
CA GLY A 31 6.42 -33.19 -24.42
C GLY A 31 6.88 -31.88 -25.06
N VAL A 32 7.27 -30.89 -24.25
CA VAL A 32 7.78 -29.60 -24.72
C VAL A 32 9.28 -29.70 -25.01
N PHE A 33 9.66 -29.76 -26.28
CA PHE A 33 11.06 -29.92 -26.71
C PHE A 33 11.60 -28.71 -27.47
N THR A 34 10.73 -27.84 -27.96
CA THR A 34 11.09 -26.62 -28.68
C THR A 34 10.42 -25.40 -28.05
N THR A 35 10.97 -24.21 -28.29
CA THR A 35 10.35 -22.96 -27.81
C THR A 35 8.99 -22.70 -28.45
N GLN A 36 8.69 -23.29 -29.61
CA GLN A 36 7.36 -23.17 -30.21
C GLN A 36 6.31 -24.00 -29.46
N ASP A 37 6.71 -25.14 -28.89
CA ASP A 37 5.82 -26.03 -28.14
C ASP A 37 5.25 -25.32 -26.90
N PHE A 38 5.93 -24.30 -26.35
CA PHE A 38 5.41 -23.48 -25.25
C PHE A 38 4.08 -22.76 -25.59
N LYS A 39 3.77 -22.54 -26.88
CA LYS A 39 2.47 -21.96 -27.29
C LYS A 39 1.30 -22.91 -27.13
N GLU A 40 1.57 -24.21 -27.07
CA GLU A 40 0.56 -25.26 -26.94
C GLU A 40 0.33 -25.66 -25.47
N VAL A 41 1.07 -25.04 -24.54
CA VAL A 41 0.92 -25.27 -23.10
C VAL A 41 -0.15 -24.35 -22.53
N TYR A 42 -1.20 -24.93 -21.95
CA TYR A 42 -2.32 -24.21 -21.38
C TYR A 42 -2.19 -24.05 -19.85
N GLU A 43 -3.04 -23.21 -19.25
CA GLU A 43 -3.02 -22.97 -17.80
C GLU A 43 -3.25 -24.24 -16.97
N ASP A 44 -4.07 -25.17 -17.47
CA ASP A 44 -4.34 -26.44 -16.80
C ASP A 44 -3.08 -27.32 -16.72
N ASP A 45 -2.30 -27.39 -17.80
CA ASP A 45 -1.03 -28.14 -17.84
C ASP A 45 -0.02 -27.56 -16.84
N LEU A 46 0.08 -26.23 -16.79
CA LEU A 46 0.93 -25.52 -15.83
C LEU A 46 0.48 -25.76 -14.38
N THR A 47 -0.83 -25.90 -14.16
CA THR A 47 -1.40 -26.21 -12.85
C THR A 47 -1.08 -27.65 -12.45
N GLU A 48 -1.15 -28.61 -13.38
CA GLU A 48 -0.83 -30.01 -13.15
C GLU A 48 0.64 -30.23 -12.77
N ILE A 49 1.57 -29.48 -13.38
CA ILE A 49 3.00 -29.51 -13.01
C ILE A 49 3.32 -28.72 -11.73
N GLY A 50 2.31 -28.18 -11.04
CA GLY A 50 2.47 -27.45 -9.78
C GLY A 50 3.09 -26.06 -9.94
N MET A 51 2.94 -25.41 -11.10
CA MET A 51 3.46 -24.06 -11.31
C MET A 51 2.61 -23.04 -10.52
N PRO A 52 3.24 -22.20 -9.65
CA PRO A 52 2.55 -21.14 -8.92
C PRO A 52 1.85 -20.12 -9.81
N PRO A 53 0.74 -19.50 -9.37
CA PRO A 53 -0.08 -18.62 -10.21
C PRO A 53 0.70 -17.48 -10.89
N LEU A 54 1.62 -16.82 -10.20
CA LEU A 54 2.40 -15.72 -10.77
C LEU A 54 3.36 -16.21 -11.86
N GLN A 55 3.98 -17.37 -11.62
CA GLN A 55 4.87 -18.02 -12.59
C GLN A 55 4.08 -18.51 -13.82
N ARG A 56 2.83 -18.97 -13.66
CA ARG A 56 1.93 -19.29 -14.78
C ARG A 56 1.60 -18.08 -15.63
N ARG A 57 1.22 -16.96 -15.01
CA ARG A 57 0.93 -15.72 -15.74
C ARG A 57 2.15 -15.22 -16.50
N ARG A 58 3.34 -15.27 -15.88
CA ARG A 58 4.61 -14.94 -16.54
C ARG A 58 4.88 -15.84 -17.73
N PHE A 59 4.74 -17.15 -17.56
CA PHE A 59 4.94 -18.12 -18.63
C PHE A 59 4.02 -17.82 -19.81
N LEU A 60 2.70 -17.69 -19.58
CA LEU A 60 1.72 -17.46 -20.63
C LEU A 60 1.95 -16.12 -21.35
N ALA A 61 2.23 -15.05 -20.60
CA ALA A 61 2.52 -13.74 -21.17
C ALA A 61 3.83 -13.71 -21.99
N ALA A 62 4.82 -14.54 -21.63
CA ALA A 62 6.04 -14.69 -22.39
C ALA A 62 5.84 -15.60 -23.62
N ALA A 63 5.08 -16.69 -23.49
CA ALA A 63 4.79 -17.65 -24.55
C ALA A 63 3.99 -17.00 -25.69
N GLU A 64 3.05 -16.11 -25.36
CA GLU A 64 2.29 -15.32 -26.35
C GLU A 64 3.20 -14.45 -27.24
N LYS A 65 4.37 -14.02 -26.73
CA LYS A 65 5.34 -13.19 -27.47
C LYS A 65 6.29 -14.00 -28.34
N ILE A 66 6.23 -15.33 -28.30
CA ILE A 66 7.07 -16.18 -29.15
C ILE A 66 6.64 -15.94 -30.61
N PRO A 67 7.56 -15.57 -31.53
CA PRO A 67 7.18 -15.32 -32.91
C PRO A 67 6.60 -16.58 -33.55
N GLU A 68 5.52 -16.46 -34.31
CA GLU A 68 5.02 -17.60 -35.10
C GLU A 68 6.10 -18.04 -36.10
N PRO A 69 6.28 -19.36 -36.28
CA PRO A 69 7.16 -19.83 -37.34
C PRO A 69 6.61 -19.29 -38.66
N PRO A 70 7.47 -18.77 -39.55
CA PRO A 70 7.01 -18.29 -40.84
C PRO A 70 6.21 -19.41 -41.51
N PRO A 71 5.03 -19.11 -42.08
CA PRO A 71 4.22 -20.12 -42.76
C PRO A 71 5.14 -20.83 -43.75
N VAL A 72 5.12 -22.16 -43.74
CA VAL A 72 5.96 -23.00 -44.61
C VAL A 72 5.59 -22.71 -46.06
N GLN A 73 6.08 -21.60 -46.60
CA GLN A 73 6.06 -21.29 -48.00
C GLN A 73 7.01 -22.28 -48.61
N ARG A 74 6.45 -23.30 -49.27
CA ARG A 74 7.16 -24.37 -49.97
C ARG A 74 8.44 -23.78 -50.58
N ALA A 75 9.59 -24.19 -50.04
CA ALA A 75 10.92 -23.63 -50.26
C ALA A 75 11.47 -23.81 -51.70
N GLY A 76 10.61 -23.77 -52.72
CA GLY A 76 10.98 -23.92 -54.12
C GLY A 76 11.68 -22.69 -54.72
N ASN A 77 11.51 -21.49 -54.14
CA ASN A 77 11.95 -20.26 -54.80
C ASN A 77 13.09 -19.50 -54.08
N SER A 78 13.30 -19.71 -52.77
CA SER A 78 14.23 -18.87 -51.98
C SER A 78 15.72 -19.17 -52.20
N ALA A 79 16.09 -20.42 -52.51
CA ALA A 79 17.49 -20.78 -52.75
C ALA A 79 18.09 -20.14 -54.02
N LYS A 80 17.27 -19.97 -55.08
CA LYS A 80 17.69 -19.27 -56.31
C LYS A 80 17.85 -17.77 -56.10
N GLU A 81 17.02 -17.18 -55.25
CA GLU A 81 17.04 -15.74 -54.97
C GLU A 81 18.17 -15.33 -54.02
N LEU A 82 18.55 -16.23 -53.10
CA LEU A 82 19.73 -16.07 -52.24
C LEU A 82 21.05 -16.24 -53.02
N LEU A 83 21.12 -17.20 -53.95
CA LEU A 83 22.30 -17.32 -54.85
C LEU A 83 22.49 -16.06 -55.72
N ALA A 84 21.41 -15.47 -56.23
CA ALA A 84 21.49 -14.25 -57.06
C ALA A 84 21.90 -12.98 -56.28
N ARG A 85 21.74 -12.97 -54.94
CA ARG A 85 22.09 -11.82 -54.08
C ARG A 85 23.53 -11.84 -53.59
N VAL A 86 24.14 -13.01 -53.46
CA VAL A 86 25.56 -13.15 -53.05
C VAL A 86 26.49 -12.59 -54.13
N ASP A 87 26.16 -12.75 -55.41
CA ASP A 87 26.93 -12.18 -56.54
C ASP A 87 26.92 -10.64 -56.55
N HIS A 88 25.92 -10.00 -55.91
CA HIS A 88 25.76 -8.55 -55.94
C HIS A 88 26.51 -7.82 -54.81
N LEU A 89 26.96 -8.52 -53.77
CA LEU A 89 27.66 -7.95 -52.62
C LEU A 89 29.20 -7.96 -52.75
N ALA A 90 29.75 -8.62 -53.76
CA ALA A 90 31.19 -8.69 -54.02
C ALA A 90 31.79 -7.42 -54.66
N THR A 91 31.02 -6.33 -54.84
CA THR A 91 31.41 -5.17 -55.66
C THR A 91 31.41 -3.80 -54.94
N LEU A 92 31.37 -3.73 -53.61
CA LEU A 92 31.41 -2.43 -52.91
C LEU A 92 32.81 -2.11 -52.34
N PRO A 93 33.49 -1.06 -52.84
CA PRO A 93 34.76 -0.59 -52.28
C PRO A 93 34.58 0.53 -51.23
N ASN A 94 35.45 0.48 -50.24
CA ASN A 94 35.91 1.56 -49.35
C ASN A 94 34.88 2.32 -48.49
N ALA A 95 34.91 2.04 -47.18
CA ALA A 95 34.51 2.97 -46.14
C ALA A 95 35.76 3.48 -45.39
N THR A 96 35.89 4.80 -45.31
CA THR A 96 37.05 5.59 -44.87
C THR A 96 37.22 5.66 -43.35
N SER A 97 38.47 5.85 -42.93
CA SER A 97 38.97 5.81 -41.54
C SER A 97 38.84 7.14 -40.78
N GLU A 98 37.63 7.58 -40.46
CA GLU A 98 37.39 8.76 -39.59
C GLU A 98 36.53 8.42 -38.35
N ALA A 99 36.60 7.18 -37.84
CA ALA A 99 35.82 6.73 -36.68
C ALA A 99 36.67 6.47 -35.42
N SER A 100 37.80 7.15 -35.25
CA SER A 100 38.78 6.82 -34.20
C SER A 100 38.76 7.72 -32.97
N TYR A 101 38.17 8.92 -33.02
CA TYR A 101 38.17 9.85 -31.88
C TYR A 101 36.88 9.84 -31.04
N ASP A 102 35.73 9.46 -31.61
CA ASP A 102 34.48 9.27 -30.86
C ASP A 102 34.47 7.97 -30.02
N ALA A 103 35.31 7.00 -30.36
CA ALA A 103 35.35 5.70 -29.68
C ALA A 103 35.81 5.80 -28.21
N VAL A 104 36.68 6.76 -27.88
CA VAL A 104 37.24 6.89 -26.52
C VAL A 104 36.26 7.58 -25.56
N ALA A 105 35.57 8.63 -26.02
CA ALA A 105 34.53 9.30 -25.21
C ALA A 105 33.31 8.38 -24.98
N ILE A 106 32.95 7.57 -25.97
CA ILE A 106 31.91 6.54 -25.83
C ILE A 106 32.37 5.43 -24.87
N SER A 107 33.65 5.06 -24.86
CA SER A 107 34.20 4.05 -23.94
C SER A 107 34.18 4.50 -22.48
N THR A 108 34.55 5.75 -22.18
CA THR A 108 34.57 6.26 -20.80
C THR A 108 33.15 6.47 -20.24
N ALA A 109 32.22 6.99 -21.06
CA ALA A 109 30.81 7.07 -20.68
C ALA A 109 30.17 5.68 -20.50
N ALA A 110 30.58 4.69 -21.31
CA ALA A 110 30.15 3.30 -21.15
C ALA A 110 30.69 2.67 -19.86
N GLU A 111 31.94 2.95 -19.46
CA GLU A 111 32.50 2.45 -18.19
C GLU A 111 31.80 3.06 -16.97
N GLU A 112 31.48 4.36 -16.96
CA GLU A 112 30.73 4.98 -15.86
C GLU A 112 29.30 4.44 -15.76
N VAL A 113 28.62 4.21 -16.88
CA VAL A 113 27.29 3.58 -16.90
C VAL A 113 27.37 2.11 -16.45
N VAL A 114 28.40 1.37 -16.84
CA VAL A 114 28.61 -0.02 -16.39
C VAL A 114 28.93 -0.08 -14.89
N GLN A 115 29.71 0.88 -14.36
CA GLN A 115 30.08 0.91 -12.95
C GLN A 115 28.92 1.40 -12.06
N ALA A 116 28.08 2.32 -12.57
CA ALA A 116 26.80 2.69 -11.95
C ALA A 116 25.80 1.52 -11.97
N ALA A 117 25.65 0.83 -13.11
CA ALA A 117 24.81 -0.36 -13.23
C ALA A 117 25.29 -1.52 -12.33
N SER A 118 26.60 -1.68 -12.16
CA SER A 118 27.21 -2.71 -11.30
C SER A 118 27.09 -2.36 -9.81
N SER A 119 27.06 -1.07 -9.46
CA SER A 119 26.77 -0.60 -8.09
C SER A 119 25.28 -0.68 -7.74
N MET A 120 24.39 -0.52 -8.73
CA MET A 120 22.93 -0.71 -8.57
C MET A 120 22.50 -2.19 -8.63
N SER A 121 23.25 -3.06 -9.31
CA SER A 121 23.06 -4.53 -9.28
C SER A 121 23.28 -5.11 -7.88
N LYS A 122 24.09 -4.44 -7.03
CA LYS A 122 24.23 -4.76 -5.59
C LYS A 122 23.05 -4.30 -4.73
N LEU A 123 22.16 -3.48 -5.28
CA LEU A 123 20.81 -3.24 -4.76
C LEU A 123 19.81 -4.14 -5.50
N ALA A 124 20.18 -5.38 -5.80
CA ALA A 124 19.22 -6.48 -5.83
C ALA A 124 18.63 -6.55 -4.41
N LEU A 125 17.72 -5.63 -4.11
CA LEU A 125 17.09 -5.54 -2.82
C LEU A 125 16.44 -6.91 -2.61
N ASP A 126 16.77 -7.52 -1.48
CA ASP A 126 16.19 -8.78 -1.06
C ASP A 126 14.67 -8.54 -0.90
N PRO A 127 13.79 -9.31 -1.58
CA PRO A 127 12.35 -9.21 -1.40
C PRO A 127 11.94 -9.23 0.07
N LYS A 128 12.66 -10.00 0.90
CA LYS A 128 12.43 -10.05 2.34
C LYS A 128 12.69 -8.70 3.01
N GLN A 129 13.82 -8.06 2.71
CA GLN A 129 14.14 -6.75 3.24
C GLN A 129 13.13 -5.70 2.80
N TRP A 130 12.74 -5.71 1.51
CA TRP A 130 11.70 -4.81 0.98
C TRP A 130 10.37 -4.99 1.73
N LEU A 131 9.94 -6.23 1.97
CA LEU A 131 8.74 -6.50 2.75
C LEU A 131 8.87 -6.01 4.20
N GLU A 132 10.02 -6.18 4.84
CA GLU A 132 10.27 -5.71 6.21
C GLU A 132 10.26 -4.17 6.31
N ASP A 133 10.89 -3.50 5.35
CA ASP A 133 10.96 -2.04 5.25
C ASP A 133 9.55 -1.45 5.17
N TYR A 134 8.67 -2.09 4.40
CA TYR A 134 7.27 -1.68 4.23
C TYR A 134 6.29 -2.43 5.14
N ARG A 135 6.76 -3.09 6.20
CA ARG A 135 5.91 -3.73 7.23
C ARG A 135 4.93 -4.77 6.68
N LEU A 136 5.33 -5.46 5.61
CA LEU A 136 4.62 -6.51 4.90
C LEU A 136 5.26 -7.90 5.14
N ASP A 137 6.20 -8.01 6.08
CA ASP A 137 6.96 -9.23 6.40
C ASP A 137 6.07 -10.42 6.78
N LEU A 138 4.89 -10.16 7.36
CA LEU A 138 3.90 -11.20 7.67
C LEU A 138 3.40 -11.97 6.43
N PHE A 139 3.53 -11.38 5.24
CA PHE A 139 3.09 -11.97 3.97
C PHE A 139 4.22 -12.63 3.17
N GLN A 140 5.45 -12.69 3.73
CA GLN A 140 6.61 -13.24 3.03
C GLN A 140 6.32 -14.66 2.49
N VAL A 141 5.82 -15.57 3.33
CA VAL A 141 5.51 -16.95 2.93
C VAL A 141 4.43 -17.00 1.85
N ASN A 142 3.45 -16.10 1.88
CA ASN A 142 2.41 -16.00 0.86
C ASN A 142 2.99 -15.55 -0.49
N PHE A 143 3.90 -14.57 -0.50
CA PHE A 143 4.58 -14.12 -1.72
C PHE A 143 5.52 -15.19 -2.29
N GLU A 144 6.26 -15.90 -1.44
CA GLU A 144 7.06 -17.05 -1.84
C GLU A 144 6.18 -18.16 -2.47
N GLY A 145 5.00 -18.41 -1.88
CA GLY A 145 4.00 -19.33 -2.40
C GLY A 145 3.39 -18.91 -3.75
N LEU A 146 3.27 -17.60 -4.01
CA LEU A 146 2.92 -17.09 -5.34
C LEU A 146 4.04 -17.26 -6.36
N GLY A 147 5.28 -17.45 -5.90
CA GLY A 147 6.45 -17.60 -6.74
C GLY A 147 7.23 -16.30 -6.96
N VAL A 148 7.05 -15.29 -6.09
CA VAL A 148 7.90 -14.09 -6.02
C VAL A 148 9.30 -14.51 -5.61
N ARG A 149 10.29 -14.18 -6.42
CA ARG A 149 11.72 -14.48 -6.22
C ARG A 149 12.57 -13.22 -6.12
N ASP A 150 12.14 -12.14 -6.77
CA ASP A 150 12.76 -10.83 -6.67
C ASP A 150 11.71 -9.72 -6.54
N ILE A 151 12.17 -8.49 -6.28
CA ILE A 151 11.28 -7.35 -6.07
C ILE A 151 10.54 -6.97 -7.36
N VAL A 152 11.14 -7.21 -8.52
CA VAL A 152 10.49 -6.92 -9.79
C VAL A 152 9.21 -7.75 -9.93
N ASP A 153 9.18 -8.95 -9.37
CA ASP A 153 7.98 -9.80 -9.33
C ASP A 153 6.81 -9.16 -8.58
N PHE A 154 7.04 -8.24 -7.63
CA PHE A 154 5.96 -7.52 -6.96
C PHE A 154 5.13 -6.67 -7.93
N THR A 155 5.72 -6.22 -9.05
CA THR A 155 4.99 -5.48 -10.09
C THR A 155 3.99 -6.36 -10.85
N GLU A 156 4.17 -7.69 -10.82
CA GLU A 156 3.31 -8.68 -11.48
C GLU A 156 2.18 -9.20 -10.57
N VAL A 157 2.16 -8.81 -9.29
CA VAL A 157 1.14 -9.22 -8.33
C VAL A 157 -0.16 -8.44 -8.56
N LEU A 158 -1.27 -9.15 -8.72
CA LEU A 158 -2.60 -8.58 -8.95
C LEU A 158 -3.39 -8.43 -7.64
N ASP A 159 -4.41 -7.56 -7.64
CA ASP A 159 -5.25 -7.35 -6.45
C ASP A 159 -5.95 -8.63 -6.01
N GLN A 160 -6.30 -9.49 -6.98
CA GLN A 160 -6.89 -10.79 -6.73
C GLN A 160 -5.96 -11.70 -5.91
N ASP A 161 -4.64 -11.64 -6.15
CA ASP A 161 -3.68 -12.44 -5.37
C ASP A 161 -3.55 -11.91 -3.94
N LEU A 162 -3.53 -10.59 -3.78
CA LEU A 162 -3.48 -9.93 -2.47
C LEU A 162 -4.75 -10.25 -1.65
N VAL A 163 -5.91 -10.29 -2.31
CA VAL A 163 -7.16 -10.72 -1.68
C VAL A 163 -7.13 -12.21 -1.36
N ALA A 164 -6.60 -13.07 -2.25
CA ALA A 164 -6.52 -14.51 -2.05
C ALA A 164 -5.62 -14.90 -0.86
N MET A 165 -4.56 -14.13 -0.58
CA MET A 165 -3.73 -14.30 0.63
C MET A 165 -4.33 -13.66 1.89
N ALA A 166 -5.59 -13.21 1.82
CA ALA A 166 -6.28 -12.52 2.90
C ALA A 166 -5.54 -11.26 3.40
N MET A 167 -4.84 -10.55 2.50
CA MET A 167 -4.15 -9.32 2.87
C MET A 167 -5.17 -8.24 3.26
N PRO A 168 -5.05 -7.62 4.45
CA PRO A 168 -5.92 -6.51 4.84
C PRO A 168 -5.83 -5.35 3.86
N ARG A 169 -6.95 -4.65 3.63
CA ARG A 169 -7.03 -3.53 2.67
C ARG A 169 -5.95 -2.47 2.85
N ILE A 170 -5.56 -2.17 4.08
CA ILE A 170 -4.48 -1.23 4.36
C ILE A 170 -3.12 -1.74 3.87
N GLN A 171 -2.83 -3.02 4.10
CA GLN A 171 -1.61 -3.67 3.63
C GLN A 171 -1.59 -3.76 2.10
N ILE A 172 -2.75 -3.98 1.46
CA ILE A 172 -2.89 -3.90 0.00
C ILE A 172 -2.53 -2.50 -0.51
N ARG A 173 -3.03 -1.45 0.13
CA ARG A 173 -2.71 -0.07 -0.26
C ARG A 173 -1.24 0.25 -0.08
N ARG A 174 -0.64 -0.17 1.05
CA ARG A 174 0.79 -0.01 1.33
C ARG A 174 1.63 -0.73 0.28
N PHE A 175 1.30 -1.99 -0.01
CA PHE A 175 1.93 -2.76 -1.07
C PHE A 175 1.86 -2.02 -2.41
N ARG A 176 0.67 -1.54 -2.81
CA ARG A 176 0.49 -0.84 -4.10
C ARG A 176 1.26 0.47 -4.19
N LEU A 177 1.28 1.24 -3.10
CA LEU A 177 2.02 2.50 -3.05
C LEU A 177 3.50 2.26 -3.34
N HIS A 178 4.11 1.29 -2.67
CA HIS A 178 5.54 1.01 -2.82
C HIS A 178 5.88 0.16 -4.04
N ALA A 179 4.97 -0.71 -4.48
CA ALA A 179 5.17 -1.47 -5.71
C ALA A 179 5.15 -0.58 -6.97
N ALA A 180 4.47 0.57 -6.91
CA ALA A 180 4.48 1.56 -7.98
C ALA A 180 5.84 2.25 -8.14
N ASP A 181 6.67 2.26 -7.09
CA ASP A 181 8.02 2.82 -7.11
C ASP A 181 9.06 1.82 -7.64
N ILE A 182 8.68 0.55 -7.85
CA ILE A 182 9.58 -0.48 -8.41
C ILE A 182 9.72 -0.21 -9.92
N PRO A 183 10.94 -0.04 -10.44
CA PRO A 183 11.15 0.17 -11.86
C PRO A 183 10.67 -1.06 -12.66
N PRO A 184 9.99 -0.87 -13.80
CA PRO A 184 9.53 -1.99 -14.61
C PRO A 184 10.72 -2.82 -15.11
N ALA A 185 10.54 -4.14 -15.18
CA ALA A 185 11.53 -5.08 -15.71
C ALA A 185 12.00 -4.61 -17.11
N GLY A 186 13.25 -4.13 -17.21
CA GLY A 186 13.84 -3.68 -18.48
C GLY A 186 13.75 -2.17 -18.77
N GLY A 187 13.20 -1.37 -17.86
CA GLY A 187 13.22 0.09 -17.97
C GLY A 187 14.47 0.70 -17.36
N SER A 188 15.45 1.09 -18.19
CA SER A 188 16.67 1.85 -17.79
C SER A 188 16.38 3.31 -17.37
N SER A 189 15.22 3.62 -16.81
CA SER A 189 14.84 5.01 -16.49
C SER A 189 14.78 5.21 -14.98
N TYR A 190 15.88 5.74 -14.47
CA TYR A 190 16.16 6.03 -13.07
C TYR A 190 15.22 7.12 -12.53
N ARG A 191 14.60 6.87 -11.37
CA ARG A 191 13.98 7.90 -10.53
C ARG A 191 14.13 7.61 -9.03
N LEU A 192 15.32 7.19 -8.61
CA LEU A 192 15.62 6.80 -7.22
C LEU A 192 16.18 7.94 -6.34
N ASP A 193 16.42 9.12 -6.90
CA ASP A 193 16.98 10.25 -6.12
C ASP A 193 15.98 10.96 -5.19
N LEU A 194 14.68 10.59 -5.23
CA LEU A 194 13.66 11.26 -4.41
C LEU A 194 13.39 10.61 -3.04
N TYR A 195 13.76 9.34 -2.80
CA TYR A 195 13.35 8.65 -1.57
C TYR A 195 14.36 8.72 -0.42
N ALA A 196 15.64 8.95 -0.71
CA ALA A 196 16.67 9.04 0.33
C ALA A 196 16.66 10.40 1.08
N ALA A 197 16.08 11.45 0.48
CA ALA A 197 16.08 12.80 1.04
C ALA A 197 14.89 13.10 2.00
N GLU A 198 13.79 12.35 1.91
CA GLU A 198 12.64 12.51 2.82
C GLU A 198 12.72 11.61 4.08
N CYS A 199 13.63 10.62 4.09
CA CYS A 199 13.77 9.70 5.22
C CYS A 199 14.55 10.27 6.43
N ALA A 200 15.18 11.44 6.31
CA ALA A 200 16.09 11.95 7.35
C ALA A 200 15.64 13.27 8.02
N ALA A 201 14.50 13.85 7.64
CA ALA A 201 14.18 15.21 8.06
C ALA A 201 12.69 15.43 8.38
N ALA A 202 12.24 14.93 9.53
CA ALA A 202 11.31 15.66 10.40
C ALA A 202 11.03 14.86 11.68
N VAL A 203 11.84 15.12 12.70
CA VAL A 203 11.41 15.17 14.11
C VAL A 203 10.48 14.02 14.52
N GLU A 204 11.08 12.88 14.89
CA GLU A 204 10.48 11.97 15.87
C GLU A 204 10.16 12.79 17.13
N THR A 205 8.95 13.34 17.17
CA THR A 205 8.35 13.79 18.41
C THR A 205 8.26 12.54 19.30
N SER A 206 8.76 12.66 20.53
CA SER A 206 8.98 11.60 21.53
C SER A 206 7.73 10.78 21.93
N LEU A 207 6.60 10.98 21.26
CA LEU A 207 5.35 10.30 21.51
C LEU A 207 5.29 9.02 20.67
N GLY A 208 5.54 7.88 21.29
CA GLY A 208 5.31 6.58 20.64
C GLY A 208 3.82 6.35 20.30
N CYS A 209 3.55 5.40 19.40
CA CYS A 209 2.18 5.01 19.00
C CYS A 209 1.24 4.77 20.17
N HIS A 210 1.73 4.12 21.22
CA HIS A 210 0.99 3.85 22.45
C HIS A 210 0.49 5.14 23.12
N GLU A 211 1.40 6.10 23.35
CA GLU A 211 1.08 7.33 24.07
C GLU A 211 0.20 8.26 23.23
N TRP A 212 0.36 8.24 21.91
CA TRP A 212 -0.55 8.92 20.99
C TRP A 212 -1.97 8.34 21.07
N LEU A 213 -2.13 7.01 20.97
CA LEU A 213 -3.43 6.37 21.12
C LEU A 213 -4.04 6.59 22.51
N ARG A 214 -3.21 6.59 23.56
CA ARG A 214 -3.63 6.93 24.92
C ARG A 214 -4.21 8.33 25.00
N CYS A 215 -3.54 9.33 24.40
CA CYS A 215 -4.03 10.71 24.32
C CYS A 215 -5.39 10.81 23.62
N LEU A 216 -5.62 10.00 22.59
CA LEU A 216 -6.89 9.94 21.87
C LEU A 216 -7.95 9.08 22.56
N ARG A 217 -7.60 8.39 23.65
CA ARG A 217 -8.43 7.40 24.34
C ARG A 217 -8.84 6.25 23.42
N LEU A 218 -7.91 5.84 22.55
CA LEU A 218 -8.05 4.76 21.58
C LEU A 218 -7.19 3.55 21.94
N LEU A 219 -6.73 3.45 23.19
CA LEU A 219 -5.81 2.39 23.63
C LEU A 219 -6.39 0.97 23.45
N GLY A 220 -7.73 0.83 23.54
CA GLY A 220 -8.41 -0.44 23.27
C GLY A 220 -8.26 -0.96 21.82
N PHE A 221 -7.77 -0.13 20.89
CA PHE A 221 -7.52 -0.49 19.50
C PHE A 221 -6.03 -0.70 19.19
N GLU A 222 -5.13 -0.49 20.16
CA GLU A 222 -3.68 -0.60 19.94
C GLU A 222 -3.29 -1.95 19.33
N SER A 223 -3.79 -3.07 19.88
CA SER A 223 -3.50 -4.41 19.36
C SER A 223 -3.97 -4.60 17.91
N LYS A 224 -5.09 -3.99 17.53
CA LYS A 224 -5.62 -4.04 16.15
C LYS A 224 -4.71 -3.27 15.20
N PHE A 225 -4.24 -2.08 15.60
CA PHE A 225 -3.27 -1.31 14.83
C PHE A 225 -1.94 -2.06 14.67
N THR A 226 -1.41 -2.66 15.75
CA THR A 226 -0.19 -3.48 15.68
C THR A 226 -0.37 -4.70 14.77
N THR A 227 -1.54 -5.37 14.84
CA THR A 227 -1.87 -6.50 13.95
C THR A 227 -1.94 -6.07 12.48
N LEU A 228 -2.37 -4.83 12.23
CA LEU A 228 -2.37 -4.20 10.91
C LEU A 228 -1.01 -3.60 10.54
N GLY A 229 0.07 -3.93 11.25
CA GLY A 229 1.43 -3.54 10.89
C GLY A 229 1.75 -2.06 11.12
N VAL A 230 1.05 -1.39 12.04
CA VAL A 230 1.44 -0.06 12.51
C VAL A 230 2.62 -0.20 13.48
N ARG A 231 3.75 0.40 13.14
CA ARG A 231 4.94 0.50 13.98
C ARG A 231 5.20 1.94 14.42
N GLU A 232 4.84 2.91 13.59
CA GLU A 232 5.18 4.33 13.79
C GLU A 232 3.98 5.26 13.56
N LEU A 233 4.02 6.48 14.09
CA LEU A 233 2.91 7.43 13.98
C LEU A 233 2.56 7.77 12.53
N ARG A 234 3.53 7.73 11.62
CA ARG A 234 3.33 7.98 10.18
C ARG A 234 2.39 6.96 9.54
N ASP A 235 2.36 5.72 10.03
CA ASP A 235 1.55 4.64 9.47
C ASP A 235 0.04 4.91 9.68
N TYR A 236 -0.32 5.70 10.71
CA TYR A 236 -1.71 6.08 10.95
C TYR A 236 -2.32 6.93 9.82
N ARG A 237 -1.50 7.59 8.99
CA ARG A 237 -1.98 8.33 7.80
C ARG A 237 -2.64 7.44 6.75
N GLU A 238 -2.27 6.17 6.71
CA GLU A 238 -2.74 5.25 5.68
C GLU A 238 -4.16 4.74 5.94
N PHE A 239 -4.66 4.94 7.16
CA PHE A 239 -5.99 4.52 7.57
C PHE A 239 -7.06 5.47 7.00
N LYS A 240 -8.06 4.86 6.38
CA LYS A 240 -9.27 5.52 5.92
C LYS A 240 -10.44 5.15 6.83
N GLU A 241 -11.55 5.87 6.70
CA GLU A 241 -12.73 5.62 7.53
C GLU A 241 -13.20 4.16 7.41
N GLU A 242 -13.13 3.56 6.21
CA GLU A 242 -13.57 2.19 5.98
C GLU A 242 -12.74 1.15 6.76
N ASP A 243 -11.44 1.40 6.96
CA ASP A 243 -10.59 0.49 7.74
C ASP A 243 -10.92 0.58 9.23
N LEU A 244 -11.21 1.80 9.71
CA LEU A 244 -11.63 2.00 11.10
C LEU A 244 -13.00 1.36 11.36
N VAL A 245 -13.92 1.45 10.39
CA VAL A 245 -15.21 0.72 10.42
C VAL A 245 -14.96 -0.78 10.48
N ALA A 246 -14.08 -1.32 9.65
CA ALA A 246 -13.73 -2.74 9.62
C ALA A 246 -13.09 -3.22 10.93
N MET A 247 -12.35 -2.36 11.63
CA MET A 247 -11.84 -2.64 12.97
C MET A 247 -12.92 -2.60 14.07
N GLY A 248 -14.17 -2.25 13.73
CA GLY A 248 -15.24 -2.07 14.70
C GLY A 248 -15.06 -0.83 15.57
N MET A 249 -14.41 0.21 15.05
CA MET A 249 -14.23 1.46 15.79
C MET A 249 -15.54 2.28 15.77
N PRO A 250 -16.07 2.69 16.94
CA PRO A 250 -17.24 3.56 17.06
C PRO A 250 -17.07 4.90 16.34
N LEU A 251 -18.17 5.47 15.87
CA LEU A 251 -18.16 6.67 15.02
C LEU A 251 -17.35 7.84 15.60
N LEU A 252 -17.50 8.16 16.89
CA LEU A 252 -16.77 9.27 17.51
C LEU A 252 -15.28 9.00 17.59
N GLN A 253 -14.92 7.77 17.95
CA GLN A 253 -13.53 7.33 18.01
C GLN A 253 -12.87 7.38 16.62
N ARG A 254 -13.61 7.03 15.55
CA ARG A 254 -13.13 7.18 14.17
C ARG A 254 -12.87 8.63 13.81
N ARG A 255 -13.81 9.54 14.12
CA ARG A 255 -13.65 10.97 13.84
C ARG A 255 -12.46 11.56 14.57
N ARG A 256 -12.31 11.24 15.85
CA ARG A 256 -11.16 11.65 16.65
C ARG A 256 -9.86 11.14 16.04
N PHE A 257 -9.81 9.86 15.69
CA PHE A 257 -8.67 9.26 15.02
C PHE A 257 -8.32 10.01 13.72
N LEU A 258 -9.27 10.17 12.79
CA LEU A 258 -9.01 10.78 11.49
C LEU A 258 -8.61 12.25 11.61
N MET A 259 -9.25 13.00 12.50
CA MET A 259 -8.90 14.38 12.80
C MET A 259 -7.46 14.46 13.33
N SER A 260 -7.12 13.64 14.31
CA SER A 260 -5.79 13.64 14.92
C SER A 260 -4.72 13.07 13.99
N ALA A 261 -5.00 12.05 13.19
CA ALA A 261 -4.06 11.48 12.21
C ALA A 261 -3.72 12.50 11.10
N SER A 262 -4.70 13.29 10.68
CA SER A 262 -4.50 14.37 9.69
C SER A 262 -3.63 15.52 10.22
N ILE A 263 -3.67 15.76 11.54
CA ILE A 263 -2.95 16.85 12.22
C ILE A 263 -1.57 16.40 12.72
N ALA A 264 -1.47 15.19 13.26
CA ALA A 264 -0.23 14.66 13.84
C ALA A 264 0.86 14.43 12.80
N VAL A 265 0.48 14.42 11.52
CA VAL A 265 1.37 14.13 10.42
C VAL A 265 1.05 15.09 9.27
N PRO A 266 1.44 16.37 9.39
CA PRO A 266 2.29 17.03 8.40
C PRO A 266 3.40 17.86 9.07
N HIS A 267 4.49 18.17 8.34
CA HIS A 267 5.60 19.03 8.75
C HIS A 267 5.25 19.93 9.94
N LEU A 268 5.79 19.65 11.13
CA LEU A 268 5.33 20.30 12.34
C LEU A 268 6.28 21.42 12.78
N PRO A 269 5.94 22.69 12.52
CA PRO A 269 6.43 23.80 13.31
C PRO A 269 5.71 23.80 14.66
N GLU A 270 6.47 23.73 15.75
CA GLU A 270 6.29 24.15 17.17
C GLU A 270 4.89 24.14 17.88
N SER A 271 3.75 23.87 17.24
CA SER A 271 2.41 24.06 17.82
C SER A 271 1.68 22.80 18.29
N ALA A 272 2.20 21.59 18.02
CA ALA A 272 1.60 20.34 18.54
C ALA A 272 1.74 20.21 20.06
N GLU A 273 2.86 20.67 20.64
CA GLU A 273 3.03 20.71 22.10
C GLU A 273 2.00 21.64 22.76
N ALA A 274 1.64 22.74 22.10
CA ALA A 274 0.60 23.65 22.59
C ALA A 274 -0.79 23.00 22.55
N ALA A 275 -1.12 22.20 21.52
CA ALA A 275 -2.41 21.51 21.42
C ALA A 275 -2.57 20.41 22.48
N ILE A 276 -1.50 19.65 22.77
CA ILE A 276 -1.50 18.60 23.81
C ILE A 276 -1.53 19.23 25.21
N ALA A 277 -0.77 20.30 25.46
CA ALA A 277 -0.80 21.03 26.72
C ALA A 277 -2.15 21.72 26.99
N GLN A 278 -2.91 22.08 25.94
CA GLN A 278 -4.25 22.66 26.08
C GLN A 278 -5.32 21.59 26.37
N ALA A 279 -5.13 20.36 25.86
CA ALA A 279 -6.00 19.22 26.16
C ALA A 279 -5.81 18.72 27.61
N GLN A 280 -4.58 18.75 28.13
CA GLN A 280 -4.27 18.28 29.48
C GLN A 280 -4.69 19.27 30.59
N ASN A 281 -4.73 20.58 30.32
CA ASN A 281 -4.98 21.60 31.34
C ASN A 281 -6.46 21.85 31.71
N LYS A 282 -7.42 21.06 31.23
CA LYS A 282 -8.86 21.32 31.48
C LYS A 282 -9.71 20.09 31.88
N SER A 283 -9.11 19.04 32.42
CA SER A 283 -9.90 17.91 32.96
C SER A 283 -10.07 18.03 34.48
N VAL A 284 -11.21 18.58 34.91
CA VAL A 284 -11.72 18.36 36.27
C VAL A 284 -12.50 17.06 36.26
N VAL A 285 -12.03 16.15 37.11
CA VAL A 285 -12.56 14.84 37.52
C VAL A 285 -14.07 14.66 37.33
N CYS A 286 -14.41 13.79 36.39
CA CYS A 286 -15.50 12.81 36.54
C CYS A 286 -14.98 11.49 35.96
N SER A 287 -14.28 10.73 36.81
CA SER A 287 -13.74 9.42 36.46
C SER A 287 -14.86 8.39 36.49
N THR A 288 -15.08 7.74 35.35
CA THR A 288 -15.99 6.62 35.04
C THR A 288 -17.42 6.99 34.58
N PRO A 289 -17.78 6.66 33.32
CA PRO A 289 -19.15 6.27 32.97
C PRO A 289 -19.60 5.15 33.91
N PRO A 290 -20.82 5.15 34.48
CA PRO A 290 -22.02 5.92 34.11
C PRO A 290 -22.41 7.03 35.10
N GLN A 291 -21.57 7.37 36.09
CA GLN A 291 -21.99 8.23 37.22
C GLN A 291 -22.45 9.63 36.80
N TRP A 292 -21.84 10.21 35.76
CA TRP A 292 -22.24 11.51 35.25
C TRP A 292 -23.52 11.43 34.37
N LEU A 293 -23.76 10.31 33.68
CA LEU A 293 -25.03 10.06 32.96
C LEU A 293 -26.19 9.92 33.93
N GLU A 294 -25.97 9.23 35.04
CA GLU A 294 -26.93 9.14 36.14
C GLU A 294 -27.22 10.51 36.76
N ALA A 295 -26.18 11.31 37.03
CA ALA A 295 -26.32 12.67 37.56
C ALA A 295 -27.12 13.59 36.63
N LEU A 296 -26.97 13.42 35.31
CA LEU A 296 -27.72 14.16 34.29
C LEU A 296 -29.07 13.53 33.93
N ARG A 297 -29.45 12.41 34.56
CA ARG A 297 -30.66 11.62 34.26
C ARG A 297 -30.75 11.15 32.80
N LEU A 298 -29.60 10.92 32.18
CA LEU A 298 -29.48 10.40 30.82
C LEU A 298 -29.30 8.87 30.79
N VAL A 299 -29.64 8.18 31.88
CA VAL A 299 -29.53 6.70 32.01
C VAL A 299 -30.19 5.93 30.85
N PRO A 300 -31.38 6.32 30.36
CA PRO A 300 -32.00 5.61 29.23
C PRO A 300 -31.19 5.67 27.93
N TRP A 301 -30.25 6.62 27.82
CA TRP A 301 -29.44 6.89 26.63
C TRP A 301 -28.03 6.28 26.72
N ILE A 302 -27.72 5.57 27.82
CA ILE A 302 -26.43 4.89 27.98
C ILE A 302 -26.13 3.97 26.79
N PRO A 303 -27.06 3.12 26.30
CA PRO A 303 -26.76 2.23 25.18
C PRO A 303 -26.37 2.99 23.89
N GLU A 304 -27.00 4.13 23.61
CA GLU A 304 -26.73 4.95 22.45
C GLU A 304 -25.39 5.68 22.58
N PHE A 305 -25.08 6.21 23.76
CA PHE A 305 -23.78 6.83 24.04
C PHE A 305 -22.64 5.79 24.03
N ASP A 306 -22.88 4.59 24.55
CA ASP A 306 -21.92 3.49 24.47
C ASP A 306 -21.71 3.06 23.01
N ALA A 307 -22.77 2.99 22.21
CA ALA A 307 -22.69 2.68 20.78
C ALA A 307 -21.93 3.75 19.97
N LEU A 308 -22.04 5.03 20.36
CA LEU A 308 -21.26 6.12 19.77
C LEU A 308 -19.80 6.12 20.24
N GLY A 309 -19.49 5.41 21.33
CA GLY A 309 -18.16 5.36 21.95
C GLY A 309 -17.84 6.59 22.81
N THR A 310 -18.86 7.27 23.34
CA THR A 310 -18.70 8.36 24.31
C THR A 310 -18.29 7.81 25.67
N VAL A 311 -17.05 8.07 26.07
CA VAL A 311 -16.46 7.57 27.32
C VAL A 311 -16.38 8.67 28.37
N GLU A 312 -16.40 9.94 27.97
CA GLU A 312 -16.31 11.07 28.91
C GLU A 312 -17.24 12.21 28.53
N ILE A 313 -17.57 13.06 29.51
CA ILE A 313 -18.43 14.24 29.30
C ILE A 313 -17.88 15.19 28.23
N VAL A 314 -16.57 15.19 27.99
CA VAL A 314 -15.93 16.01 26.95
C VAL A 314 -16.28 15.54 25.54
N ASP A 315 -16.63 14.25 25.37
CA ASP A 315 -16.96 13.66 24.07
C ASP A 315 -18.31 14.20 23.54
N PHE A 316 -19.15 14.76 24.41
CA PHE A 316 -20.42 15.41 24.01
C PHE A 316 -20.22 16.61 23.09
N LYS A 317 -19.04 17.22 23.12
CA LYS A 317 -18.69 18.31 22.20
C LYS A 317 -18.46 17.81 20.77
N GLU A 318 -18.18 16.52 20.61
CA GLU A 318 -17.85 15.89 19.33
C GLU A 318 -19.08 15.22 18.68
N ILE A 319 -20.18 15.05 19.42
CA ILE A 319 -21.43 14.49 18.91
C ILE A 319 -22.13 15.51 18.00
N LEU A 320 -22.32 15.15 16.74
CA LEU A 320 -23.12 15.93 15.81
C LEU A 320 -24.59 15.54 15.93
N ARG A 321 -25.47 16.49 15.62
CA ARG A 321 -26.92 16.26 15.59
C ARG A 321 -27.30 15.05 14.71
N SER A 322 -26.66 14.93 13.55
CA SER A 322 -26.87 13.83 12.61
C SER A 322 -26.61 12.44 13.21
N ASP A 323 -25.71 12.34 14.20
CA ASP A 323 -25.34 11.05 14.80
C ASP A 323 -26.47 10.51 15.68
N LEU A 324 -27.13 11.43 16.39
CA LEU A 324 -28.27 11.13 17.25
C LEU A 324 -29.51 10.82 16.41
N GLU A 325 -29.69 11.54 15.30
CA GLU A 325 -30.77 11.26 14.34
C GLU A 325 -30.59 9.87 13.70
N ALA A 326 -29.36 9.49 13.36
CA ALA A 326 -29.06 8.17 12.78
C ALA A 326 -29.26 7.00 13.76
N SER A 327 -29.18 7.24 15.07
CA SER A 327 -29.40 6.20 16.10
C SER A 327 -30.87 5.78 16.26
N GLY A 328 -31.80 6.40 15.53
CA GLY A 328 -33.22 6.05 15.56
C GLY A 328 -33.98 6.62 16.76
N THR A 329 -33.33 7.37 17.65
CA THR A 329 -33.95 8.16 18.72
C THR A 329 -34.56 9.46 18.18
N ALA A 330 -35.33 9.36 17.10
CA ALA A 330 -35.97 10.48 16.42
C ALA A 330 -37.25 10.88 17.16
N THR A 331 -37.10 11.54 18.31
CA THR A 331 -38.10 12.52 18.78
C THR A 331 -37.49 13.70 19.51
N TRP A 332 -36.17 13.72 19.80
CA TRP A 332 -35.57 14.78 20.59
C TRP A 332 -34.29 15.33 19.95
N SER A 333 -34.24 16.64 19.69
CA SER A 333 -33.02 17.37 19.34
C SER A 333 -32.35 17.88 20.61
N PRO A 334 -31.20 17.31 21.04
CA PRO A 334 -30.36 17.98 22.03
C PRO A 334 -29.70 19.19 21.39
N VAL A 335 -29.99 20.38 21.92
CA VAL A 335 -29.23 21.58 21.65
C VAL A 335 -28.32 21.82 22.85
N LEU A 336 -27.03 21.59 22.65
CA LEU A 336 -25.98 21.82 23.64
C LEU A 336 -25.57 23.30 23.54
N PHE A 337 -26.02 24.12 24.49
CA PHE A 337 -25.62 25.52 24.56
C PHE A 337 -24.41 25.66 25.49
N HIS A 338 -23.31 26.22 24.98
CA HIS A 338 -22.26 26.76 25.83
C HIS A 338 -22.57 28.23 26.15
N ASN A 339 -22.78 28.55 27.42
CA ASN A 339 -22.92 29.95 27.86
C ASN A 339 -21.57 30.47 28.36
N PRO A 340 -20.83 31.25 27.56
CA PRO A 340 -19.48 31.71 27.92
C PRO A 340 -19.49 32.68 29.12
N VAL A 341 -20.61 33.34 29.42
CA VAL A 341 -20.72 34.29 30.54
C VAL A 341 -20.86 33.57 31.89
N ARG A 342 -21.33 32.32 31.91
CA ARG A 342 -21.66 31.59 33.14
C ARG A 342 -20.90 30.27 33.33
N GLY A 343 -20.01 29.90 32.41
CA GLY A 343 -19.21 28.67 32.53
C GLY A 343 -20.02 27.36 32.59
N SER A 344 -21.30 27.37 32.20
CA SER A 344 -22.20 26.21 32.26
C SER A 344 -22.51 25.69 30.86
N ALA A 345 -22.57 24.36 30.73
CA ALA A 345 -23.15 23.68 29.58
C ALA A 345 -24.63 23.42 29.87
N MET A 346 -25.50 23.73 28.93
CA MET A 346 -26.93 23.46 29.05
C MET A 346 -27.33 22.51 27.93
N LEU A 347 -27.72 21.29 28.30
CA LEU A 347 -28.31 20.34 27.37
C LEU A 347 -29.81 20.60 27.34
N LYS A 348 -30.31 20.99 26.17
CA LYS A 348 -31.73 21.25 25.97
C LYS A 348 -32.29 20.18 25.05
N LEU A 349 -33.08 19.27 25.59
CA LEU A 349 -33.77 18.24 24.80
C LEU A 349 -35.11 18.84 24.33
N CYS A 350 -35.27 19.02 23.02
CA CYS A 350 -36.50 19.53 22.40
C CYS A 350 -37.18 18.41 21.61
N ASP A 351 -38.46 18.17 21.82
CA ASP A 351 -39.27 17.34 20.91
C ASP A 351 -40.03 18.21 19.89
N ASP A 352 -40.71 17.56 18.93
CA ASP A 352 -41.53 18.24 17.92
C ASP A 352 -42.66 19.08 18.54
N ALA A 353 -43.00 18.88 19.82
CA ALA A 353 -43.99 19.64 20.57
C ALA A 353 -43.39 20.79 21.41
N GLY A 354 -42.07 20.99 21.39
CA GLY A 354 -41.37 22.07 22.08
C GLY A 354 -40.41 21.62 23.17
N VAL A 355 -40.03 22.56 24.05
CA VAL A 355 -39.02 22.33 25.10
C VAL A 355 -39.67 21.68 26.32
N LYS A 356 -39.41 20.39 26.56
CA LYS A 356 -39.96 19.70 27.74
C LYS A 356 -39.04 19.72 28.96
N GLU A 357 -37.72 19.69 28.77
CA GLU A 357 -36.80 19.56 29.91
C GLU A 357 -35.57 20.45 29.75
N ARG A 358 -35.23 21.19 30.81
CA ARG A 358 -34.00 22.01 30.91
C ARG A 358 -33.09 21.37 31.94
N LEU A 359 -32.06 20.68 31.48
CA LEU A 359 -30.99 20.18 32.35
C LEU A 359 -29.89 21.24 32.43
N ARG A 360 -29.78 21.86 33.60
CA ARG A 360 -28.73 22.82 33.92
C ARG A 360 -27.55 22.06 34.52
N VAL A 361 -26.44 21.98 33.79
CA VAL A 361 -25.18 21.45 34.35
C VAL A 361 -24.45 22.61 34.99
N GLU A 362 -24.62 22.78 36.31
CA GLU A 362 -23.81 23.71 37.09
C GLU A 362 -22.45 23.05 37.37
N GLY A 363 -21.38 23.67 36.89
CA GLY A 363 -20.03 23.25 37.27
C GLY A 363 -19.87 23.39 38.78
N VAL A 364 -19.60 22.28 39.46
CA VAL A 364 -19.24 22.28 40.88
C VAL A 364 -17.88 22.95 41.01
N THR A 365 -17.86 24.27 41.24
CA THR A 365 -16.66 24.92 41.78
C THR A 365 -16.56 24.47 43.24
N SER A 366 -15.70 23.49 43.50
CA SER A 366 -15.32 23.11 44.86
C SER A 366 -14.76 24.36 45.57
N GLY A 367 -15.55 24.91 46.49
CA GLY A 367 -15.07 25.93 47.42
C GLY A 367 -14.05 25.28 48.36
N VAL A 368 -12.77 25.46 48.05
CA VAL A 368 -11.70 25.31 49.04
C VAL A 368 -11.81 26.50 49.98
N ARG A 369 -12.10 26.24 51.25
CA ARG A 369 -11.73 27.14 52.34
C ARG A 369 -10.45 26.63 52.97
#